data_AF-A0A963LST6-F1
#
_entry.id   AF-A0A963LST6-F1
#
_cell.length_a   1.000
_cell.length_b   1.000
_cell.length_c   1.000
_cell.angle_alpha   90.00
_cell.angle_beta   90.00
_cell.angle_gamma   90.00
#
_symmetry.space_group_name_H-M   'P 1'
#
loop_
_entity.id
_entity.type
_entity.pdbx_description
1 polymer ?
#
loop_
_entity_poly.entity_id
_entity_poly.type
_entity_poly.pdbx_seq_one_letter_code
_entity_poly.pdbx_strand_id
1 'polypeptide(L)' 'MGLVSGALYAVGEPPRRPEAPVRLAVLGATGSIGTQMLDLVLRDPERLRVTVLTACTRTEELAALVRRLE' A
#
# COMPACT_ATOMS: atom_id res chain seq x y z
N MET A 1 -40.38 18.86 7.04
CA MET A 1 -39.44 19.47 6.07
C MET A 1 -38.06 19.53 6.73
N GLY A 2 -37.35 18.40 6.75
CA GLY A 2 -36.07 18.26 7.44
C GLY A 2 -34.93 18.31 6.43
N LEU A 3 -34.07 19.32 6.52
CA LEU A 3 -32.87 19.44 5.72
C LEU A 3 -31.90 18.32 6.13
N VAL A 4 -31.81 17.25 5.33
CA VAL A 4 -30.60 16.42 5.31
C VAL A 4 -29.54 17.23 4.58
N SER A 5 -28.66 17.87 5.36
CA SER A 5 -27.46 18.56 4.91
C SER A 5 -26.70 17.63 3.97
N GLY A 6 -26.71 17.99 2.68
CA GLY A 6 -26.22 17.14 1.60
C GLY A 6 -24.71 16.93 1.71
N ALA A 7 -24.30 15.67 1.81
CA ALA A 7 -22.97 15.30 1.40
C ALA A 7 -22.77 15.80 -0.05
N LEU A 8 -21.74 16.61 -0.27
CA LEU A 8 -21.44 17.19 -1.59
C LEU A 8 -21.17 16.13 -2.67
N TYR A 9 -20.89 14.89 -2.25
CA TYR A 9 -20.70 13.74 -3.11
C TYR A 9 -21.45 12.54 -2.52
N ALA A 10 -22.19 11.82 -3.36
CA ALA A 10 -22.70 10.50 -3.03
C ALA A 10 -21.51 9.55 -2.92
N VAL A 11 -20.98 9.39 -1.72
CA VAL A 11 -19.99 8.35 -1.43
C VAL A 11 -20.79 7.06 -1.33
N GLY A 12 -20.68 6.21 -2.36
CA GLY A 12 -21.18 4.84 -2.30
C GLY A 12 -20.58 4.12 -1.09
N GLU A 13 -21.22 3.04 -0.66
CA GLU A 13 -20.78 2.33 0.54
C GLU A 13 -19.31 1.89 0.39
N PRO A 14 -18.46 2.13 1.41
CA PRO A 14 -17.04 1.84 1.30
C PRO A 14 -16.84 0.35 1.01
N PRO A 15 -15.86 -0.02 0.18
CA PRO A 15 -15.58 -1.42 -0.10
C PRO A 15 -15.28 -2.14 1.21
N ARG A 16 -15.83 -3.36 1.34
CA ARG A 16 -15.54 -4.20 2.51
C ARG A 16 -14.04 -4.42 2.60
N ARG A 17 -13.51 -4.35 3.83
CA ARG A 17 -12.12 -4.69 4.07
C ARG A 17 -11.89 -6.16 3.68
N PRO A 18 -10.79 -6.47 2.98
CA PRO A 18 -10.47 -7.85 2.63
C PRO A 18 -10.20 -8.67 3.90
N GLU A 19 -10.61 -9.93 3.87
CA GLU A 19 -10.41 -10.89 4.97
C GLU A 19 -8.96 -11.40 5.06
N ALA A 20 -8.18 -11.21 3.98
CA ALA A 20 -6.77 -11.58 3.88
C ALA A 20 -5.91 -10.34 3.58
N PRO A 21 -4.59 -10.38 3.87
CA PRO A 21 -3.68 -9.30 3.55
C PRO A 21 -3.73 -8.95 2.05
N VAL A 22 -3.81 -7.65 1.75
CA VAL A 22 -3.74 -7.15 0.38
C VAL A 22 -2.34 -7.39 -0.17
N ARG A 23 -2.27 -8.08 -1.30
CA ARG A 23 -1.01 -8.35 -2.01
C ARG A 23 -0.63 -7.15 -2.86
N LEU A 24 0.60 -6.69 -2.71
CA LEU A 24 1.09 -5.46 -3.32
C LEU A 24 2.26 -5.76 -4.26
N ALA A 25 2.25 -5.09 -5.41
CA ALA A 25 3.37 -4.97 -6.31
C ALA A 25 3.86 -3.52 -6.28
N VAL A 26 5.11 -3.30 -5.90
CA VAL A 26 5.68 -1.96 -5.75
C VAL A 26 6.62 -1.68 -6.91
N LEU A 27 6.18 -0.81 -7.81
CA LEU A 27 6.96 -0.38 -8.97
C LEU A 27 7.81 0.83 -8.58
N GLY A 28 9.13 0.66 -8.50
CA GLY A 28 10.03 1.70 -8.01
C GLY A 28 10.14 1.76 -6.48
N ALA A 29 10.33 0.59 -5.84
CA ALA A 29 10.43 0.40 -4.40
C ALA A 29 11.52 1.24 -3.72
N THR A 30 12.59 1.59 -4.45
CA THR A 30 13.68 2.43 -3.94
C THR A 30 13.38 3.94 -4.06
N GLY A 31 12.30 4.32 -4.74
CA GLY A 31 11.85 5.71 -4.83
C GLY A 31 11.19 6.17 -3.54
N SER A 32 11.03 7.48 -3.37
CA SER A 32 10.44 8.08 -2.16
C SER A 32 9.07 7.50 -1.81
N ILE A 33 8.17 7.38 -2.79
CA ILE A 33 6.84 6.77 -2.58
C ILE A 33 6.97 5.28 -2.26
N GLY A 34 7.87 4.57 -2.95
CA GLY A 34 8.13 3.16 -2.72
C GLY A 34 8.58 2.89 -1.29
N THR A 35 9.61 3.60 -0.81
CA THR A 35 10.14 3.42 0.55
C THR A 35 9.10 3.77 1.62
N GLN A 36 8.39 4.89 1.45
CA GLN A 36 7.31 5.30 2.36
C GLN A 36 6.16 4.29 2.39
N MET A 37 5.81 3.70 1.25
CA MET A 37 4.78 2.66 1.16
C MET A 37 5.23 1.39 1.89
N LEU A 38 6.50 1.00 1.77
CA LEU A 38 7.04 -0.17 2.47
C LEU A 38 7.05 0.02 3.99
N ASP A 39 7.19 1.25 4.49
CA ASP A 39 7.03 1.53 5.92
C ASP A 39 5.61 1.21 6.43
N LEU A 40 4.58 1.36 5.59
CA LEU A 40 3.21 0.97 5.94
C LEU A 40 3.06 -0.56 6.00
N VAL A 41 3.70 -1.28 5.07
CA VAL A 41 3.70 -2.74 5.04
C VAL A 41 4.33 -3.30 6.31
N LEU A 42 5.47 -2.75 6.73
CA LEU A 42 6.16 -3.16 7.95
C LEU A 42 5.35 -2.85 9.22
N ARG A 43 4.54 -1.79 9.21
CA ARG A 43 3.68 -1.41 10.35
C ARG A 43 2.42 -2.26 10.44
N ASP A 44 1.94 -2.81 9.32
CA ASP A 44 0.66 -3.50 9.23
C ASP A 44 0.74 -4.76 8.34
N PRO A 45 1.57 -5.75 8.71
CA PRO A 45 1.79 -6.95 7.89
C PRO A 45 0.55 -7.85 7.79
N GLU A 46 -0.37 -7.75 8.75
CA GLU A 46 -1.66 -8.48 8.74
C GLU A 46 -2.61 -7.94 7.67
N ARG A 47 -2.45 -6.69 7.23
CA ARG A 47 -3.30 -6.10 6.19
C ARG A 47 -2.61 -5.93 4.86
N LEU A 48 -1.27 -5.88 4.84
CA LEU A 48 -0.48 -5.56 3.66
C LEU A 48 0.65 -6.57 3.49
N ARG A 49 0.77 -7.15 2.30
CA ARG A 49 1.85 -8.07 1.96
C ARG A 49 2.48 -7.72 0.63
N VAL A 50 3.77 -7.38 0.66
CA VAL A 50 4.54 -7.18 -0.57
C VAL A 50 4.82 -8.53 -1.20
N THR A 51 4.57 -8.64 -2.51
CA THR A 51 4.86 -9.86 -3.28
C THR A 51 5.71 -9.62 -4.51
N VAL A 52 5.85 -8.35 -4.93
CA VAL A 52 6.73 -7.95 -6.04
C VAL A 52 7.36 -6.60 -5.69
N LEU A 53 8.67 -6.49 -5.91
CA LEU A 53 9.43 -5.26 -5.79
C LEU A 53 10.20 -5.03 -7.09
N THR A 54 10.19 -3.80 -7.60
CA THR A 54 11.04 -3.40 -8.73
C THR A 54 11.81 -2.12 -8.41
N ALA A 55 12.94 -1.92 -9.09
CA ALA A 55 13.69 -0.67 -9.10
C ALA A 55 14.23 -0.43 -10.51
N CYS A 56 14.57 0.82 -10.84
CA CYS A 56 15.14 1.15 -12.14
C CYS A 56 16.64 0.79 -12.18
N THR A 57 17.48 1.50 -11.40
CA THR A 57 18.94 1.33 -11.42
C THR A 57 19.56 0.98 -10.06
N ARG A 58 18.80 1.09 -8.97
CA ARG A 58 19.30 0.93 -7.59
C ARG A 58 19.15 -0.52 -7.11
N THR A 59 19.96 -1.41 -7.68
CA THR A 59 19.86 -2.86 -7.50
C THR A 59 20.27 -3.34 -6.11
N GLU A 60 21.31 -2.75 -5.51
CA GLU A 60 21.77 -3.12 -4.17
C GLU A 60 20.72 -2.77 -3.11
N GLU A 61 20.12 -1.57 -3.23
CA GLU A 61 19.02 -1.14 -2.37
C GLU A 61 17.81 -2.06 -2.53
N LEU A 62 17.46 -2.44 -3.76
CA LEU A 62 16.38 -3.40 -4.01
C LEU A 62 16.66 -4.75 -3.32
N ALA A 63 17.89 -5.27 -3.43
CA ALA A 63 18.26 -6.52 -2.78
C ALA A 63 18.23 -6.43 -1.24
N ALA A 64 18.57 -5.27 -0.68
CA ALA A 64 18.46 -5.02 0.75
C ALA A 64 16.98 -4.96 1.20
N LEU A 65 16.11 -4.36 0.39
CA LEU A 65 14.66 -4.34 0.65
C LEU A 65 14.05 -5.74 0.61
N VAL A 66 14.43 -6.58 -0.35
CA VAL A 66 13.98 -7.98 -0.40
C VAL A 66 14.32 -8.70 0.90
N ARG A 67 15.58 -8.64 1.34
CA ARG A 67 16.04 -9.25 2.60
C ARG A 67 15.36 -8.72 3.86
N ARG A 68 14.89 -7.46 3.84
CA ARG A 68 14.18 -6.84 4.97
C ARG A 68 12.72 -7.27 5.05
N LEU A 69 12.14 -7.72 3.94
CA LEU A 69 10.72 -8.02 3.78
C LEU A 69 10.43 -9.53 3.66
N GLU A 70 11.46 -10.37 3.66
CA GLU A 70 11.32 -11.80 3.96
C GLU A 70 10.86 -12.03 5.41
#